data_AF-A0A0C1IJR4-F1
#
_entry.id   AF-A0A0C1IJR4-F1
#
_cell.length_a   1.000
_cell.length_b   1.000
_cell.length_c   1.000
_cell.angle_alpha   90.00
_cell.angle_beta   90.00
_cell.angle_gamma   90.00
#
_symmetry.space_group_name_H-M   'P 1'
#
loop_
_entity.id
_entity.type
_entity.pdbx_description
1 polymer ?
#
loop_
_entity_poly.entity_id
_entity_poly.type
_entity_poly.pdbx_seq_one_letter_code
_entity_poly.pdbx_strand_id
1 'polypeptide(L)'
;MTKYLTLFLSIIFLLTDTYGQKLGDYYISISLDSTQGGRLKFLSDTTVELSSIPRHMSPSIKIIHQYITTDTTIEILPDTFAEQNINPTGLYLMDYALKSILTLTKFNRVFIDYNKSNIYVRQRDFPNNPDITYIIDGKTFKQDMGVTDGYGLIKKHPKANKALQKKLKTIDKDNCTIEIVRGLAAYKRFGIDKFYGVIIIKTKK
;
A
#
# COMPACT_ATOMS: atom_id res chain seq x y z
N MET A 1 7.69 33.55 -33.64
CA MET A 1 8.26 33.05 -32.36
C MET A 1 7.20 32.79 -31.28
N THR A 2 6.17 33.63 -31.16
CA THR A 2 5.11 33.54 -30.12
C THR A 2 4.25 32.26 -30.14
N LYS A 3 4.05 31.62 -31.31
CA LYS A 3 3.28 30.36 -31.43
C LYS A 3 3.98 29.13 -30.85
N TYR A 4 5.31 29.11 -30.86
CA TYR A 4 6.08 27.99 -30.30
C TYR A 4 6.20 28.09 -28.78
N LEU A 5 6.23 29.32 -28.25
CA LEU A 5 6.25 29.58 -26.81
C LEU A 5 4.94 29.15 -26.13
N THR A 6 3.80 29.38 -26.78
CA THR A 6 2.48 28.96 -26.29
C THR A 6 2.32 27.44 -26.32
N LEU A 7 2.81 26.77 -27.37
CA LEU A 7 2.81 25.31 -27.45
C LEU A 7 3.71 24.67 -26.36
N PHE A 8 4.87 25.26 -26.09
CA PHE A 8 5.80 24.81 -25.05
C PHE A 8 5.20 24.96 -23.64
N LEU A 9 4.54 26.09 -23.36
CA LEU A 9 3.82 26.31 -22.09
C LEU A 9 2.66 25.31 -21.90
N SER A 10 1.91 24.97 -22.95
CA SER A 10 0.83 23.97 -22.84
C SER A 10 1.34 22.54 -22.56
N ILE A 11 2.55 22.20 -23.02
CA ILE A 11 3.17 20.88 -22.72
C ILE A 11 3.67 20.83 -21.27
N ILE A 12 4.15 21.95 -20.72
CA ILE A 12 4.57 22.02 -19.31
C ILE A 12 3.37 21.85 -18.36
N PHE A 13 2.20 22.41 -18.70
CA PHE A 13 0.96 22.21 -17.92
C PHE A 13 0.37 20.79 -18.03
N LEU A 14 0.69 20.04 -19.09
CA LEU A 14 0.32 18.62 -19.21
C LEU A 14 1.22 17.70 -18.37
N LEU A 15 2.38 18.19 -17.93
CA LEU A 15 3.33 17.45 -17.10
C LEU A 15 3.15 17.71 -15.60
N THR A 16 2.24 18.61 -15.20
CA THR A 16 1.78 18.69 -13.81
C THR A 16 0.76 17.59 -13.58
N ASP A 17 1.24 16.34 -13.54
CA ASP A 17 0.45 15.21 -13.07
C ASP A 17 -0.08 15.55 -11.68
N THR A 18 -1.38 15.86 -11.64
CA THR A 18 -2.11 16.19 -10.43
C THR A 18 -1.86 15.09 -9.39
N TYR A 19 -1.28 15.48 -8.26
CA TYR A 19 -0.95 14.61 -7.14
C TYR A 19 -2.09 13.65 -6.84
N GLY A 20 -1.74 12.38 -6.57
CA GLY A 20 -2.64 11.22 -6.48
C GLY A 20 -3.75 11.27 -5.41
N GLN A 21 -4.05 12.43 -4.83
CA GLN A 21 -5.17 12.67 -3.93
C GLN A 21 -6.48 12.82 -4.72
N LYS A 22 -7.43 11.94 -4.42
CA LYS A 22 -8.75 11.93 -5.04
C LYS A 22 -9.78 11.84 -3.92
N LEU A 23 -10.64 12.85 -3.88
CA LEU A 23 -11.72 12.94 -2.90
C LEU A 23 -12.63 11.72 -3.01
N GLY A 24 -13.02 11.17 -1.85
CA GLY A 24 -13.93 10.04 -1.77
C GLY A 24 -13.31 8.65 -1.97
N ASP A 25 -12.07 8.57 -2.44
CA ASP A 25 -11.39 7.29 -2.64
C ASP A 25 -10.69 6.79 -1.37
N TYR A 26 -10.69 5.46 -1.19
CA TYR A 26 -9.93 4.81 -0.13
C TYR A 26 -8.49 4.54 -0.55
N TYR A 27 -7.57 4.78 0.37
CA TYR A 27 -6.17 4.43 0.25
C TYR A 27 -5.81 3.48 1.39
N ILE A 28 -5.27 2.31 1.07
CA ILE A 28 -4.92 1.28 2.06
C ILE A 28 -3.47 1.43 2.47
N SER A 29 -3.20 1.27 3.76
CA SER A 29 -1.85 1.27 4.35
C SER A 29 -1.21 -0.10 4.25
N ILE A 30 0.01 -0.13 3.75
CA ILE A 30 0.82 -1.35 3.57
C ILE A 30 2.17 -1.10 4.23
N SER A 31 2.51 -1.99 5.16
CA SER A 31 3.75 -1.98 5.93
C SER A 31 4.59 -3.21 5.59
N LEU A 32 5.74 -3.35 6.26
CA LEU A 32 6.55 -4.55 6.20
C LEU A 32 5.79 -5.78 6.74
N ASP A 33 5.06 -5.58 7.84
CA ASP A 33 4.45 -6.65 8.63
C ASP A 33 3.01 -6.96 8.21
N SER A 34 2.35 -6.04 7.51
CA SER A 34 0.94 -6.17 7.14
C SER A 34 0.63 -5.50 5.81
N THR A 35 -0.16 -6.19 4.98
CA THR A 35 -0.76 -5.63 3.76
C THR A 35 -2.08 -4.90 4.02
N GLN A 36 -2.47 -4.79 5.29
CA GLN A 36 -3.78 -4.33 5.75
C GLN A 36 -3.67 -3.56 7.07
N GLY A 37 -2.86 -2.50 7.11
CA GLY A 37 -2.62 -1.71 8.34
C GLY A 37 -3.77 -0.77 8.73
N GLY A 38 -4.66 -0.45 7.79
CA GLY A 38 -5.73 0.53 7.92
C GLY A 38 -6.02 1.19 6.57
N ARG A 39 -6.95 2.14 6.52
CA ARG A 39 -7.22 2.93 5.32
C ARG A 39 -7.45 4.40 5.65
N LEU A 40 -7.13 5.26 4.69
CA LEU A 40 -7.46 6.68 4.71
C LEU A 40 -8.42 7.03 3.58
N LYS A 41 -9.23 8.05 3.77
CA LYS A 41 -10.12 8.61 2.74
C LYS A 41 -10.23 10.12 2.90
N PHE A 42 -9.86 10.85 1.88
CA PHE A 42 -10.03 12.31 1.86
C PHE A 42 -11.50 12.64 1.67
N LEU A 43 -12.09 13.33 2.66
CA LEU A 43 -13.50 13.72 2.67
C LEU A 43 -13.70 15.12 2.09
N SER A 44 -12.75 16.02 2.35
CA SER A 44 -12.68 17.37 1.79
C SER A 44 -11.21 17.76 1.58
N ASP A 45 -10.97 19.01 1.19
CA ASP A 45 -9.63 19.58 1.04
C ASP A 45 -8.91 19.82 2.39
N THR A 46 -9.61 19.65 3.52
CA THR A 46 -9.08 19.85 4.88
C THR A 46 -9.32 18.68 5.82
N THR A 47 -10.14 17.69 5.43
CA THR A 47 -10.52 16.58 6.32
C THR A 47 -10.26 15.21 5.72
N VAL A 48 -9.81 14.29 6.56
CA VAL A 48 -9.48 12.92 6.19
C VAL A 48 -10.06 11.94 7.22
N GLU A 49 -10.71 10.89 6.73
CA GLU A 49 -11.11 9.75 7.55
C GLU A 49 -9.92 8.78 7.65
N LEU A 50 -9.54 8.40 8.86
CA LEU A 50 -8.75 7.20 9.13
C LEU A 50 -9.70 6.11 9.64
N SER A 51 -9.65 4.94 9.02
CA SER A 51 -10.52 3.83 9.41
C SER A 51 -9.87 2.47 9.31
N SER A 52 -10.44 1.52 10.05
CA SER A 52 -10.09 0.11 9.91
C SER A 52 -10.66 -0.47 8.62
N ILE A 53 -9.98 -1.50 8.07
CA ILE A 53 -10.52 -2.27 6.96
C ILE A 53 -11.71 -3.09 7.49
N PRO A 54 -12.92 -2.96 6.93
CA PRO A 54 -14.08 -3.70 7.38
C PRO A 54 -13.84 -5.22 7.31
N ARG A 55 -14.13 -5.92 8.41
CA ARG A 55 -14.09 -7.38 8.48
C ARG A 55 -15.40 -7.88 9.08
N HIS A 56 -15.80 -9.08 8.69
CA HIS A 56 -17.03 -9.68 9.22
C HIS A 56 -16.95 -9.76 10.75
N MET A 57 -18.01 -9.31 11.44
CA MET A 57 -18.14 -9.30 12.90
C MET A 57 -17.04 -8.56 13.67
N SER A 58 -16.21 -7.75 13.00
CA SER A 58 -15.18 -6.94 13.64
C SER A 58 -15.66 -5.49 13.80
N PRO A 59 -15.32 -4.81 14.90
CA PRO A 59 -15.63 -3.40 15.06
C PRO A 59 -14.96 -2.58 13.94
N SER A 60 -15.76 -1.78 13.24
CA SER A 60 -15.25 -0.82 12.27
C SER A 60 -15.03 0.51 12.98
N ILE A 61 -13.77 0.95 13.04
CA ILE A 61 -13.39 2.23 13.63
C ILE A 61 -13.24 3.23 12.50
N LYS A 62 -13.80 4.43 12.68
CA LYS A 62 -13.65 5.56 11.78
C LYS A 62 -13.45 6.82 12.62
N ILE A 63 -12.39 7.55 12.35
CA ILE A 63 -12.06 8.82 13.02
C ILE A 63 -11.75 9.83 11.92
N ILE A 64 -12.25 11.06 12.06
CA ILE A 64 -12.07 12.13 11.09
C ILE A 64 -11.10 13.12 11.71
N HIS A 65 -10.02 13.40 10.99
CA HIS A 65 -9.01 14.38 11.38
C HIS A 65 -8.98 15.55 10.41
N GLN A 66 -8.56 16.70 10.93
CA GLN A 66 -8.10 17.79 10.08
C GLN A 66 -6.72 17.47 9.52
N TYR A 67 -6.45 17.95 8.31
CA TYR A 67 -5.12 17.87 7.73
C TYR A 67 -4.76 19.17 7.01
N ILE A 68 -3.46 19.41 6.89
CA ILE A 68 -2.88 20.49 6.10
C ILE A 68 -2.13 19.84 4.93
N THR A 69 -2.14 20.47 3.77
CA THR A 69 -1.41 19.95 2.60
C THR A 69 -0.56 21.01 1.93
N THR A 70 0.60 20.59 1.46
CA THR A 70 1.50 21.34 0.57
C THR A 70 1.59 20.61 -0.76
N ASP A 71 2.39 21.11 -1.70
CA ASP A 71 2.65 20.43 -2.97
C ASP A 71 3.25 19.04 -2.78
N THR A 72 4.06 18.83 -1.73
CA THR A 72 4.81 17.58 -1.52
C THR A 72 4.32 16.76 -0.35
N THR A 73 3.56 17.33 0.59
CA THR A 73 3.19 16.67 1.84
C THR A 73 1.71 16.84 2.21
N ILE A 74 1.24 15.91 3.04
CA ILE A 74 -0.04 15.97 3.75
C ILE A 74 0.29 15.71 5.22
N GLU A 75 -0.13 16.60 6.10
CA GLU A 75 0.07 16.50 7.54
C GLU A 75 -1.29 16.34 8.20
N ILE A 76 -1.55 15.14 8.73
CA ILE A 76 -2.79 14.83 9.43
C ILE A 76 -2.57 15.14 10.90
N LEU A 77 -3.37 16.06 11.43
CA LEU A 77 -3.22 16.60 12.77
C LEU A 77 -3.88 15.65 13.78
N PRO A 78 -3.25 15.42 14.95
CA PRO A 78 -3.89 14.71 16.04
C PRO A 78 -5.04 15.54 16.60
N ASP A 79 -6.14 14.89 16.99
CA ASP A 79 -7.21 15.60 17.70
C ASP A 79 -6.75 15.90 19.13
N THR A 80 -7.09 17.10 19.62
CA THR A 80 -6.77 17.54 20.98
C THR A 80 -7.46 16.76 22.10
N PHE A 81 -8.30 15.75 21.78
CA PHE A 81 -9.26 15.17 22.73
C PHE A 81 -9.16 13.65 22.96
N ALA A 82 -8.17 12.93 22.43
CA ALA A 82 -8.16 11.47 22.54
C ALA A 82 -7.24 10.92 23.66
N GLU A 83 -7.50 11.29 24.92
CA GLU A 83 -7.10 10.47 26.09
C GLU A 83 -8.02 9.24 26.28
N GLN A 84 -8.63 8.72 25.21
CA GLN A 84 -9.23 7.41 25.29
C GLN A 84 -8.09 6.39 25.19
N ASN A 85 -7.86 5.64 26.27
CA ASN A 85 -7.02 4.44 26.27
C ASN A 85 -7.65 3.39 25.35
N ILE A 86 -7.51 3.58 24.04
CA ILE A 86 -7.81 2.55 23.05
C ILE A 86 -6.65 1.58 23.15
N ASN A 87 -6.77 0.57 24.01
CA ASN A 87 -5.83 -0.54 24.02
C ASN A 87 -5.89 -1.22 22.64
N PRO A 88 -4.81 -1.24 21.85
CA PRO A 88 -4.81 -1.86 20.54
C PRO A 88 -5.01 -3.37 20.72
N THR A 89 -6.21 -3.85 20.43
CA THR A 89 -6.53 -5.27 20.42
C THR A 89 -6.02 -5.90 19.12
N GLY A 90 -4.70 -6.13 19.07
CA GLY A 90 -4.05 -6.97 18.07
C GLY A 90 -3.55 -6.29 16.79
N LEU A 91 -2.87 -7.12 15.99
CA LEU A 91 -2.00 -6.86 14.81
C LEU A 91 -2.48 -5.88 13.71
N TYR A 92 -3.66 -5.28 13.81
CA TYR A 92 -4.33 -4.57 12.70
C TYR A 92 -4.98 -3.23 13.08
N LEU A 93 -4.75 -2.75 14.30
CA LEU A 93 -5.05 -1.38 14.66
C LEU A 93 -3.75 -0.58 14.50
N MET A 94 -3.57 0.10 13.36
CA MET A 94 -2.86 1.39 13.45
C MET A 94 -3.54 2.14 14.59
N ASP A 95 -2.79 2.72 15.52
CA ASP A 95 -3.35 3.61 16.53
C ASP A 95 -4.15 4.70 15.81
N TYR A 96 -5.47 4.46 15.64
CA TYR A 96 -6.38 5.35 14.92
C TYR A 96 -6.57 6.64 15.72
N ALA A 97 -6.29 6.61 17.02
CA ALA A 97 -5.96 7.80 17.79
C ALA A 97 -4.55 8.24 17.43
N LEU A 98 -4.44 9.19 16.50
CA LEU A 98 -3.20 9.90 16.24
C LEU A 98 -2.75 10.60 17.53
N LYS A 99 -1.71 10.09 18.18
CA LYS A 99 -1.04 10.75 19.31
C LYS A 99 -0.06 11.84 18.86
N SER A 100 0.29 11.83 17.58
CA SER A 100 1.22 12.75 16.93
C SER A 100 0.81 13.00 15.49
N ILE A 101 1.38 14.05 14.89
CA ILE A 101 1.15 14.39 13.48
C ILE A 101 1.62 13.22 12.61
N LEU A 102 0.76 12.81 11.68
CA LEU A 102 1.10 11.85 10.63
C LEU A 102 1.45 12.63 9.36
N THR A 103 2.72 12.56 8.97
CA THR A 103 3.22 13.19 7.74
C THR A 103 3.28 12.17 6.61
N LEU A 104 2.57 12.47 5.53
CA LEU A 104 2.54 11.68 4.30
C LEU A 104 3.21 12.47 3.18
N THR A 105 4.26 11.89 2.59
CA THR A 105 4.91 12.45 1.41
C THR A 105 4.17 12.00 0.15
N LYS A 106 3.77 12.96 -0.69
CA LYS A 106 3.19 12.72 -2.01
C LYS A 106 4.29 12.27 -2.96
N PHE A 107 4.17 11.08 -3.51
CA PHE A 107 5.15 10.55 -4.45
C PHE A 107 4.45 9.77 -5.56
N ASN A 108 4.48 10.28 -6.79
CA ASN A 108 3.71 9.74 -7.91
C ASN A 108 2.23 9.54 -7.53
N ARG A 109 1.75 8.29 -7.55
CA ARG A 109 0.36 7.89 -7.27
C ARG A 109 0.14 7.35 -5.85
N VAL A 110 1.14 7.49 -4.97
CA VAL A 110 1.11 6.94 -3.61
C VAL A 110 1.42 8.01 -2.58
N PHE A 111 1.09 7.72 -1.32
CA PHE A 111 1.57 8.50 -0.19
C PHE A 111 2.50 7.65 0.68
N ILE A 112 3.55 8.25 1.22
CA ILE A 112 4.56 7.53 2.00
C ILE A 112 4.69 8.16 3.38
N ASP A 113 4.51 7.36 4.41
CA ASP A 113 4.92 7.68 5.78
C ASP A 113 6.31 7.08 5.98
N TYR A 114 7.35 7.91 5.92
CA TYR A 114 8.72 7.46 6.10
C TYR A 114 9.04 7.10 7.55
N ASN A 115 8.32 7.65 8.53
CA ASN A 115 8.56 7.39 9.94
C ASN A 115 8.16 5.94 10.28
N LYS A 116 6.97 5.53 9.85
CA LYS A 116 6.48 4.15 10.05
C LYS A 116 6.82 3.20 8.89
N SER A 117 7.53 3.68 7.87
CA SER A 117 7.83 2.93 6.63
C SER A 117 6.58 2.34 5.95
N ASN A 118 5.47 3.09 5.98
CA ASN A 118 4.21 2.70 5.36
C ASN A 118 4.03 3.35 4.01
N ILE A 119 3.40 2.62 3.09
CA ILE A 119 2.94 3.14 1.80
C ILE A 119 1.42 3.07 1.74
N TYR A 120 0.80 4.16 1.33
CA TYR A 120 -0.63 4.29 1.13
C TYR A 120 -0.92 4.31 -0.36
N VAL A 121 -1.69 3.34 -0.80
CA VAL A 121 -2.00 3.13 -2.21
C VAL A 121 -3.50 3.19 -2.43
N ARG A 122 -3.93 3.77 -3.54
CA ARG A 122 -5.35 3.90 -3.86
C ARG A 122 -5.97 2.53 -4.07
N GLN A 123 -6.91 2.14 -3.22
CA GLN A 123 -7.42 0.76 -3.16
C GLN A 123 -7.99 0.29 -4.50
N ARG A 124 -8.75 1.14 -5.20
CA ARG A 124 -9.39 0.77 -6.46
C ARG A 124 -8.43 0.50 -7.62
N ASP A 125 -7.19 1.00 -7.52
CA ASP A 125 -6.18 0.82 -8.56
C ASP A 125 -5.53 -0.58 -8.47
N PHE A 126 -5.81 -1.33 -7.40
CA PHE A 126 -5.23 -2.64 -7.15
C PHE A 126 -6.33 -3.68 -6.89
N PRO A 127 -6.11 -4.95 -7.30
CA PRO A 127 -7.05 -6.02 -7.00
C PRO A 127 -7.10 -6.28 -5.49
N ASN A 128 -8.28 -6.67 -4.99
CA ASN A 128 -8.49 -6.99 -3.57
C ASN A 128 -7.56 -8.09 -3.04
N ASN A 129 -7.07 -8.97 -3.91
CA ASN A 129 -6.11 -10.01 -3.57
C ASN A 129 -5.02 -10.09 -4.65
N PRO A 130 -3.90 -9.38 -4.46
CA PRO A 130 -2.84 -9.26 -5.44
C PRO A 130 -1.97 -10.52 -5.49
N ASP A 131 -1.48 -10.83 -6.68
CA ASP A 131 -0.53 -11.93 -6.88
C ASP A 131 0.77 -11.68 -6.10
N ILE A 132 1.35 -12.75 -5.54
CA ILE A 132 2.69 -12.69 -4.96
C ILE A 132 3.72 -12.94 -6.06
N THR A 133 4.73 -12.07 -6.14
CA THR A 133 5.82 -12.26 -7.09
C THR A 133 6.94 -13.09 -6.47
N TYR A 134 7.40 -14.12 -7.19
CA TYR A 134 8.61 -14.88 -6.88
C TYR A 134 9.72 -14.48 -7.86
N ILE A 135 10.92 -14.24 -7.36
CA ILE A 135 12.12 -14.06 -8.17
C ILE A 135 13.11 -15.15 -7.78
N ILE A 136 13.26 -16.16 -8.63
CA ILE A 136 14.11 -17.33 -8.37
C ILE A 136 15.28 -17.31 -9.35
N ASP A 137 16.49 -17.11 -8.86
CA ASP A 137 17.72 -16.99 -9.67
C ASP A 137 17.57 -15.96 -10.81
N GLY A 138 16.90 -14.84 -10.53
CA GLY A 138 16.61 -13.78 -11.50
C GLY A 138 15.38 -14.02 -12.40
N LYS A 139 14.78 -15.22 -12.40
CA LYS A 139 13.55 -15.50 -13.15
C LYS A 139 12.32 -15.12 -12.33
N THR A 140 11.42 -14.36 -12.94
CA THR A 140 10.19 -13.89 -12.28
C THR A 140 9.03 -14.85 -12.52
N PHE A 141 8.28 -15.15 -11.46
CA PHE A 141 7.05 -15.95 -11.49
C PHE A 141 5.97 -15.22 -10.68
N LYS A 142 4.70 -15.44 -11.01
CA LYS A 142 3.55 -14.92 -10.25
C LYS A 142 2.75 -16.07 -9.67
N GLN A 143 2.38 -15.94 -8.40
CA GLN A 143 1.50 -16.84 -7.68
C GLN A 143 0.15 -16.14 -7.49
N ASP A 144 -0.89 -16.66 -8.15
CA ASP A 144 -2.28 -16.21 -7.91
C ASP A 144 -2.66 -16.61 -6.48
N MET A 145 -3.19 -15.64 -5.74
CA MET A 145 -3.62 -15.81 -4.34
C MET A 145 -5.11 -16.15 -4.22
N GLY A 146 -5.84 -16.22 -5.34
CA GLY A 146 -7.28 -16.42 -5.35
C GLY A 146 -8.03 -15.17 -4.91
N VAL A 147 -9.29 -15.29 -4.51
CA VAL A 147 -10.05 -14.20 -3.86
C VAL A 147 -10.84 -14.82 -2.72
N THR A 148 -10.74 -14.23 -1.54
CA THR A 148 -11.58 -14.56 -0.39
C THR A 148 -12.61 -13.45 -0.13
N ASP A 149 -13.69 -13.79 0.55
CA ASP A 149 -14.68 -12.83 1.03
C ASP A 149 -14.36 -12.30 2.43
N GLY A 150 -15.25 -11.48 2.99
CA GLY A 150 -15.10 -10.93 4.33
C GLY A 150 -15.15 -11.98 5.46
N TYR A 151 -15.56 -13.22 5.17
CA TYR A 151 -15.52 -14.39 6.06
C TYR A 151 -14.24 -15.21 5.87
N GLY A 152 -13.38 -14.85 4.91
CA GLY A 152 -12.24 -15.66 4.49
C GLY A 152 -12.64 -16.86 3.61
N LEU A 153 -13.89 -16.96 3.18
CA LEU A 153 -14.35 -18.02 2.28
C LEU A 153 -13.83 -17.75 0.87
N ILE A 154 -13.34 -18.79 0.22
CA ILE A 154 -12.76 -18.68 -1.12
C ILE A 154 -13.88 -18.41 -2.14
N LYS A 155 -13.92 -17.21 -2.70
CA LYS A 155 -14.76 -16.86 -3.86
C LYS A 155 -14.16 -17.33 -5.17
N LYS A 156 -12.83 -17.31 -5.27
CA LYS A 156 -12.07 -17.73 -6.45
C LYS A 156 -10.84 -18.49 -6.01
N HIS A 157 -10.70 -19.72 -6.47
CA HIS A 157 -9.50 -20.51 -6.20
C HIS A 157 -8.27 -19.91 -6.90
N PRO A 158 -7.10 -19.95 -6.25
CA PRO A 158 -5.85 -19.54 -6.88
C PRO A 158 -5.53 -20.44 -8.08
N LYS A 159 -5.20 -19.84 -9.23
CA LYS A 159 -4.72 -20.59 -10.39
C LYS A 159 -3.30 -21.11 -10.15
N ALA A 160 -3.08 -22.40 -10.37
CA ALA A 160 -1.75 -23.00 -10.21
C ALA A 160 -0.78 -22.52 -11.31
N ASN A 161 0.36 -21.97 -10.90
CA ASN A 161 1.48 -21.70 -11.80
C ASN A 161 2.39 -22.93 -11.87
N LYS A 162 2.16 -23.80 -12.86
CA LYS A 162 2.94 -25.05 -13.04
C LYS A 162 4.44 -24.81 -13.18
N ALA A 163 4.84 -23.70 -13.82
CA ALA A 163 6.25 -23.37 -14.01
C ALA A 163 6.92 -22.99 -12.67
N LEU A 164 6.24 -22.18 -11.85
CA LEU A 164 6.70 -21.86 -10.50
C LEU A 164 6.80 -23.12 -9.64
N GLN A 165 5.77 -23.96 -9.62
CA GLN A 165 5.77 -25.20 -8.85
C GLN A 165 6.92 -26.14 -9.27
N LYS A 166 7.15 -26.29 -10.58
CA LYS A 166 8.27 -27.09 -11.10
C LYS A 166 9.60 -26.53 -10.64
N LYS A 167 9.80 -25.20 -10.70
CA LYS A 167 11.04 -24.57 -10.25
C LYS A 167 11.24 -24.71 -8.74
N LEU A 168 10.21 -24.50 -7.92
CA LEU A 168 10.28 -24.68 -6.47
C LEU A 168 10.66 -26.12 -6.07
N LYS A 169 10.17 -27.13 -6.81
CA LYS A 169 10.54 -28.55 -6.57
C LYS A 169 12.02 -28.85 -6.82
N THR A 170 12.70 -28.07 -7.65
CA THR A 170 14.13 -28.26 -7.97
C THR A 170 15.07 -27.55 -7.00
N ILE A 171 14.53 -26.74 -6.07
CA ILE A 171 15.34 -25.97 -5.14
C ILE A 171 15.63 -26.85 -3.92
N ASP A 172 16.91 -27.02 -3.64
CA ASP A 172 17.36 -27.55 -2.37
C ASP A 172 17.14 -26.48 -1.27
N LYS A 173 16.37 -26.85 -0.24
CA LYS A 173 16.02 -25.96 0.86
C LYS A 173 17.23 -25.59 1.69
N ASP A 174 18.19 -26.49 1.83
CA ASP A 174 19.38 -26.29 2.65
C ASP A 174 20.45 -25.47 1.92
N ASN A 175 20.34 -25.40 0.58
CA ASN A 175 21.27 -24.71 -0.29
C ASN A 175 20.67 -23.48 -1.01
N CYS A 176 19.83 -22.72 -0.31
CA CYS A 176 19.27 -21.47 -0.84
C CYS A 176 19.21 -20.36 0.23
N THR A 177 19.03 -19.13 -0.23
CA THR A 177 18.62 -18.01 0.61
C THR A 177 17.25 -17.50 0.16
N ILE A 178 16.39 -17.20 1.14
CA ILE A 178 15.04 -16.67 0.91
C ILE A 178 14.98 -15.29 1.54
N GLU A 179 14.65 -14.28 0.75
CA GLU A 179 14.42 -12.91 1.17
C GLU A 179 12.95 -12.55 0.86
N ILE A 180 12.21 -12.08 1.86
CA ILE A 180 10.83 -11.60 1.68
C ILE A 180 10.86 -10.07 1.82
N VAL A 181 10.49 -9.37 0.75
CA VAL A 181 10.48 -7.90 0.71
C VAL A 181 9.05 -7.43 0.54
N ARG A 182 8.56 -6.53 1.41
CA ARG A 182 7.19 -6.01 1.41
C ARG A 182 7.14 -4.49 1.64
N GLY A 183 5.97 -3.90 1.42
CA GLY A 183 5.66 -2.50 1.72
C GLY A 183 6.57 -1.52 1.00
N LEU A 184 7.01 -0.48 1.71
CA LEU A 184 7.85 0.57 1.16
C LEU A 184 9.18 0.04 0.59
N ALA A 185 9.78 -0.98 1.21
CA ALA A 185 11.02 -1.58 0.71
C ALA A 185 10.82 -2.26 -0.65
N ALA A 186 9.72 -3.00 -0.81
CA ALA A 186 9.37 -3.63 -2.08
C ALA A 186 9.03 -2.59 -3.15
N TYR A 187 8.30 -1.53 -2.77
CA TYR A 187 8.01 -0.41 -3.66
C TYR A 187 9.29 0.25 -4.19
N LYS A 188 10.23 0.61 -3.30
CA LYS A 188 11.51 1.23 -3.69
C LYS A 188 12.33 0.34 -4.63
N ARG A 189 12.34 -0.98 -4.40
CA ARG A 189 13.17 -1.92 -5.16
C ARG A 189 12.54 -2.37 -6.48
N PHE A 190 11.21 -2.48 -6.53
CA PHE A 190 10.52 -3.18 -7.62
C PHE A 190 9.36 -2.41 -8.25
N GLY A 191 9.02 -1.24 -7.72
CA GLY A 191 7.95 -0.38 -8.22
C GLY A 191 6.56 -0.73 -7.68
N ILE A 192 5.56 -0.01 -8.21
CA ILE A 192 4.18 0.00 -7.71
C ILE A 192 3.46 -1.34 -7.86
N ASP A 193 3.86 -2.22 -8.78
CA ASP A 193 3.13 -3.48 -8.97
C ASP A 193 3.51 -4.57 -7.95
N LYS A 194 4.54 -4.33 -7.13
CA LYS A 194 5.12 -5.37 -6.26
C LYS A 194 5.18 -5.00 -4.78
N PHE A 195 4.57 -3.89 -4.36
CA PHE A 195 4.62 -3.46 -2.95
C PHE A 195 3.93 -4.45 -1.99
N TYR A 196 3.00 -5.27 -2.48
CA TYR A 196 2.33 -6.30 -1.67
C TYR A 196 3.25 -7.44 -1.24
N GLY A 197 4.36 -7.66 -1.97
CA GLY A 197 5.36 -8.63 -1.58
C GLY A 197 6.10 -9.27 -2.75
N VAL A 198 7.41 -9.44 -2.54
CA VAL A 198 8.28 -10.21 -3.43
C VAL A 198 9.04 -11.23 -2.59
N ILE A 199 9.00 -12.49 -3.01
CA ILE A 199 9.80 -13.58 -2.44
C ILE A 199 10.97 -13.83 -3.38
N ILE A 200 12.18 -13.57 -2.91
CA ILE A 200 13.41 -13.72 -3.69
C ILE A 200 14.10 -14.98 -3.18
N ILE A 201 14.37 -15.92 -4.09
CA ILE A 201 15.09 -17.15 -3.78
C ILE A 201 16.37 -17.17 -4.63
N LYS A 202 17.51 -17.34 -3.97
CA LYS A 202 18.80 -17.51 -4.63
C LYS A 202 19.39 -18.85 -4.22
N THR A 203 19.64 -19.74 -5.18
CA THR A 203 20.40 -20.96 -4.91
C THR A 203 21.87 -20.61 -4.71
N LYS A 204 22.49 -21.14 -3.65
CA LYS A 204 23.94 -21.05 -3.50
C LYS A 204 24.56 -22.02 -4.52
N LYS A 205 25.53 -21.54 -5.30
CA LYS A 205 26.29 -22.40 -6.22
C LYS A 205 27.31 -23.21 -5.45
#